data_AF-A0A8J3BMJ8-F1
#
_entry.id   AF-A0A8J3BMJ8-F1
#
_cell.length_a   1.000
_cell.length_b   1.000
_cell.length_c   1.000
_cell.angle_alpha   90.00
_cell.angle_beta   90.00
_cell.angle_gamma   90.00
#
_symmetry.space_group_name_H-M   'P 1'
#
loop_
_entity.id
_entity.type
_entity.pdbx_description
1 polymer ?
#
loop_
_entity_poly.entity_id
_entity_poly.type
_entity_poly.pdbx_seq_one_letter_code
_entity_poly.pdbx_strand_id
1 'polypeptide(L)'
;MRAARTVRYPTLIWELMRVDGKLLTSLQCGREAPHPATKWSLPSMRSSIYRTTVPTGEQLLIDLGVAPLAEPKDIKQVRLTSGNDSYAFTVGKKGYHDKYRTAAVTGGREVAKTNAHGKEVWIASAEAGAWSFASFRGDYHDLLSIFGGTPSPGQVKSVYDKLTIVDSPGGMTVNGARSTLWTIVSHTTLVTVPGYGHILVGDHDRAKAMLPKYAGQRTTHGEIWRVPLTDRTAHTRPGDHSYVVASSGGVAEVFVAPYSQASDAEQLTWLKNIKIG
;
A
#
# COMPACT_ATOMS: atom_id res chain seq x y z
N MET A 1 -28.20 22.77 13.94
CA MET A 1 -26.77 22.51 13.71
C MET A 1 -26.55 21.00 13.75
N ARG A 2 -26.22 20.37 12.61
CA ARG A 2 -25.95 18.92 12.54
C ARG A 2 -24.47 18.70 12.83
N ALA A 3 -24.17 17.92 13.87
CA ALA A 3 -22.81 17.51 14.19
C ALA A 3 -22.22 16.70 13.02
N ALA A 4 -21.10 17.18 12.46
CA ALA A 4 -20.29 16.41 11.53
C ALA A 4 -19.78 15.17 12.27
N ARG A 5 -20.24 13.98 11.86
CA ARG A 5 -19.65 12.72 12.31
C ARG A 5 -18.25 12.64 11.71
N THR A 6 -17.23 12.88 12.52
CA THR A 6 -15.84 12.58 12.19
C THR A 6 -15.71 11.09 11.96
N VAL A 7 -15.64 10.66 10.69
CA VAL A 7 -15.27 9.30 10.34
C VAL A 7 -13.81 9.14 10.74
N ARG A 8 -13.55 8.38 11.82
CA ARG A 8 -12.19 7.99 12.19
C ARG A 8 -11.74 6.90 11.21
N TYR A 9 -10.86 7.27 10.28
CA TYR A 9 -10.26 6.35 9.32
C TYR A 9 -9.29 5.38 10.03
N PRO A 10 -9.18 4.10 9.59
CA PRO A 10 -8.19 3.19 10.15
C PRO A 10 -6.77 3.63 9.75
N THR A 11 -6.01 4.01 10.77
CA THR A 11 -4.76 4.78 10.77
C THR A 11 -3.55 4.05 10.21
N LEU A 12 -3.60 2.75 9.93
CA LEU A 12 -2.36 1.97 9.77
C LEU A 12 -1.52 2.30 8.53
N ILE A 13 -2.15 2.59 7.38
CA ILE A 13 -1.41 2.99 6.17
C ILE A 13 -0.96 4.44 6.27
N TRP A 14 -1.72 5.30 6.96
CA TRP A 14 -1.32 6.68 7.26
C TRP A 14 -0.18 6.75 8.29
N GLU A 15 -0.11 5.83 9.25
CA GLU A 15 0.98 5.68 10.24
C GLU A 15 2.22 5.04 9.62
N LEU A 16 2.04 4.04 8.75
CA LEU A 16 3.14 3.55 7.91
C LEU A 16 3.55 4.57 6.87
N MET A 17 2.70 5.53 6.55
CA MET A 17 3.06 6.71 5.81
C MET A 17 3.47 7.86 6.73
N ARG A 18 3.69 7.72 8.04
CA ARG A 18 4.19 8.80 8.91
C ARG A 18 5.25 8.29 9.87
N VAL A 19 6.51 8.61 9.60
CA VAL A 19 7.59 8.53 10.60
C VAL A 19 7.85 9.97 11.07
N ASP A 20 7.72 10.22 12.38
CA ASP A 20 7.89 11.55 13.01
C ASP A 20 7.03 12.69 12.42
N GLY A 21 5.75 12.41 12.14
CA GLY A 21 4.82 13.41 11.62
C GLY A 21 5.09 13.85 10.17
N LYS A 22 6.07 13.25 9.49
CA LYS A 22 6.35 13.46 8.07
C LYS A 22 5.77 12.32 7.26
N LEU A 23 5.05 12.65 6.17
CA LEU A 23 4.54 11.61 5.30
C LEU A 23 5.73 10.81 4.72
N LEU A 24 5.75 9.46 4.70
CA LEU A 24 6.62 8.62 3.85
C LEU A 24 6.30 8.82 2.34
N THR A 25 5.87 10.02 1.95
CA THR A 25 6.20 10.61 0.65
C THR A 25 7.70 10.55 0.34
N SER A 26 8.58 10.33 1.33
CA SER A 26 10.01 10.15 1.13
C SER A 26 10.46 8.68 1.04
N LEU A 27 9.67 7.80 0.41
CA LEU A 27 10.29 7.01 -0.65
C LEU A 27 10.66 8.03 -1.74
N GLN A 28 11.77 8.73 -1.55
CA GLN A 28 12.30 9.66 -2.54
C GLN A 28 12.32 8.92 -3.87
N CYS A 29 11.42 9.33 -4.77
CA CYS A 29 11.77 9.39 -6.17
C CYS A 29 13.11 10.10 -6.15
N GLY A 30 14.19 9.36 -6.45
CA GLY A 30 15.55 9.87 -6.30
C GLY A 30 15.60 11.26 -6.92
N ARG A 31 16.33 12.17 -6.27
CA ARG A 31 16.84 13.36 -6.96
C ARG A 31 17.77 12.85 -8.06
N GLU A 32 17.22 12.42 -9.18
CA GLU A 32 17.95 12.45 -10.43
C GLU A 32 18.14 13.93 -10.75
N ALA A 33 19.40 14.31 -10.96
CA ALA A 33 19.76 15.64 -11.45
C ALA A 33 18.90 15.98 -12.69
N PRO A 34 18.59 17.26 -12.95
CA PRO A 34 17.88 17.63 -14.17
C PRO A 34 18.69 17.14 -15.37
N HIS A 35 18.23 16.04 -15.99
CA HIS A 35 18.78 15.56 -17.23
C HIS A 35 18.52 16.64 -18.30
N PRO A 36 19.53 17.01 -19.12
CA PRO A 36 19.32 17.92 -20.24
C PRO A 36 18.24 17.34 -21.15
N ALA A 37 17.36 18.21 -21.64
CA ALA A 37 16.22 17.90 -22.50
C ALA A 37 16.66 17.07 -23.72
N THR A 38 16.67 15.75 -23.55
CA THR A 38 16.94 14.79 -24.61
C THR A 38 15.57 14.39 -25.14
N LYS A 39 15.37 14.52 -26.45
CA LYS A 39 14.13 14.10 -27.13
C LYS A 39 13.86 12.64 -26.79
N TRP A 40 12.92 12.38 -25.88
CA TRP A 40 12.44 11.04 -25.60
C TRP A 40 11.62 10.57 -26.80
N SER A 41 12.12 9.57 -27.51
CA SER A 41 11.27 8.74 -28.37
C SER A 41 10.24 8.06 -27.48
N LEU A 42 8.96 8.19 -27.84
CA LEU A 42 7.84 7.61 -27.09
C LEU A 42 8.06 6.09 -26.99
N PRO A 43 8.19 5.53 -25.77
CA PRO A 43 8.17 4.08 -25.60
C PRO A 43 6.82 3.55 -26.12
N SER A 44 6.87 2.39 -26.78
CA SER A 44 5.69 1.63 -27.18
C SER A 44 4.61 1.62 -26.09
N MET A 45 3.34 1.81 -26.50
CA MET A 45 2.17 1.94 -25.63
C MET A 45 2.21 0.92 -24.48
N ARG A 46 2.63 1.36 -23.29
CA ARG A 46 2.50 0.58 -22.08
C ARG A 46 1.00 0.46 -21.78
N SER A 47 0.52 -0.77 -21.67
CA SER A 47 -0.84 -1.05 -21.18
C SER A 47 -1.10 -0.22 -19.93
N SER A 48 -2.20 0.55 -19.92
CA SER A 48 -2.68 1.26 -18.72
C SER A 48 -3.20 0.27 -17.67
N ILE A 49 -3.39 -1.00 -18.02
CA ILE A 49 -3.86 -2.03 -17.10
C ILE A 49 -2.69 -2.53 -16.26
N TYR A 50 -2.75 -2.26 -14.97
CA TYR A 50 -1.91 -2.84 -13.93
C TYR A 50 -2.57 -4.11 -13.37
N ARG A 51 -1.78 -5.17 -13.19
CA ARG A 51 -2.24 -6.47 -12.67
C ARG A 51 -1.37 -6.92 -11.52
N THR A 52 -1.98 -7.44 -10.45
CA THR A 52 -1.26 -7.98 -9.30
C THR A 52 -2.14 -8.96 -8.53
N THR A 53 -1.54 -9.86 -7.76
CA THR A 53 -2.27 -10.80 -6.89
C THR A 53 -2.37 -10.23 -5.47
N VAL A 54 -3.58 -10.07 -4.93
CA VAL A 54 -3.78 -9.62 -3.54
C VAL A 54 -3.39 -10.71 -2.54
N PRO A 55 -3.13 -10.40 -1.26
CA PRO A 55 -2.64 -11.40 -0.30
C PRO A 55 -3.59 -12.59 -0.06
N THR A 56 -4.88 -12.41 -0.31
CA THR A 56 -5.91 -13.46 -0.23
C THR A 56 -5.90 -14.40 -1.45
N GLY A 57 -5.25 -14.02 -2.56
CA GLY A 57 -5.05 -14.85 -3.75
C GLY A 57 -5.82 -14.41 -4.99
N GLU A 58 -6.78 -13.49 -4.86
CA GLU A 58 -7.51 -12.94 -6.01
C GLU A 58 -6.59 -12.06 -6.88
N GLN A 59 -6.96 -11.96 -8.16
CA GLN A 59 -6.33 -11.00 -9.06
C GLN A 59 -6.98 -9.63 -8.89
N LEU A 60 -6.15 -8.60 -8.79
CA LEU A 60 -6.56 -7.20 -8.84
C LEU A 60 -6.15 -6.61 -10.18
N LEU A 61 -7.11 -6.02 -10.87
CA LEU A 61 -6.92 -5.31 -12.12
C LEU A 61 -7.23 -3.83 -11.91
N ILE A 62 -6.30 -2.97 -12.31
CA ILE A 62 -6.52 -1.52 -12.27
C ILE A 62 -6.24 -0.98 -13.67
N ASP A 63 -7.27 -0.48 -14.35
CA ASP A 63 -7.03 0.40 -15.48
C ASP A 63 -6.62 1.75 -14.92
N LEU A 64 -5.38 2.13 -15.17
CA LEU A 64 -4.84 3.41 -14.73
C LEU A 64 -5.38 4.56 -15.58
N GLY A 65 -6.04 4.30 -16.72
CA GLY A 65 -6.57 5.34 -17.62
C GLY A 65 -5.50 6.19 -18.33
N VAL A 66 -4.24 6.02 -17.97
CA VAL A 66 -3.06 6.69 -18.53
C VAL A 66 -1.90 5.69 -18.62
N ALA A 67 -0.99 5.91 -19.56
CA ALA A 67 0.30 5.24 -19.54
C ALA A 67 1.15 5.86 -18.42
N PRO A 68 1.59 5.08 -17.41
CA PRO A 68 2.37 5.63 -16.31
C PRO A 68 3.79 5.97 -16.78
N LEU A 69 4.36 7.05 -16.23
CA LEU A 69 5.71 7.53 -16.59
C LEU A 69 6.80 6.50 -16.28
N ALA A 70 6.56 5.63 -15.28
CA ALA A 70 7.40 4.50 -14.93
C ALA A 70 6.52 3.32 -14.48
N GLU A 71 7.13 2.14 -14.28
CA GLU A 71 6.39 0.97 -13.78
C GLU A 71 5.72 1.29 -12.44
N PRO A 72 4.39 1.07 -12.31
CA PRO A 72 3.72 1.17 -11.02
C PRO A 72 4.35 0.24 -9.99
N LYS A 73 4.36 0.69 -8.73
CA LYS A 73 4.89 -0.09 -7.61
C LYS A 73 3.77 -0.35 -6.62
N ASP A 74 3.69 -1.56 -6.10
CA ASP A 74 2.71 -1.92 -5.11
C ASP A 74 3.34 -2.40 -3.80
N ILE A 75 2.59 -2.16 -2.73
CA ILE A 75 2.73 -2.86 -1.46
C ILE A 75 1.35 -3.35 -1.07
N LYS A 76 1.30 -4.52 -0.45
CA LYS A 76 0.03 -5.13 -0.03
C LYS A 76 0.07 -5.40 1.46
N GLN A 77 -1.09 -5.29 2.08
CA GLN A 77 -1.23 -5.55 3.50
C GLN A 77 -2.32 -6.58 3.73
N VAL A 78 -2.10 -7.42 4.72
CA VAL A 78 -3.10 -8.36 5.21
C VAL A 78 -3.06 -8.35 6.73
N ARG A 79 -4.24 -8.38 7.35
CA ARG A 79 -4.39 -8.52 8.78
C ARG A 79 -5.04 -9.86 9.09
N LEU A 80 -4.40 -10.63 9.96
CA LEU A 80 -4.91 -11.90 10.45
C LEU A 80 -5.16 -11.79 11.95
N THR A 81 -6.26 -12.39 12.41
CA THR A 81 -6.62 -12.42 13.82
C THR A 81 -7.07 -13.80 14.27
N SER A 82 -6.86 -14.12 15.55
CA SER A 82 -7.35 -15.33 16.22
C SER A 82 -7.46 -15.09 17.71
N GLY A 83 -8.68 -15.01 18.24
CA GLY A 83 -8.90 -14.67 19.65
C GLY A 83 -8.25 -13.33 19.99
N ASN A 84 -7.27 -13.34 20.88
CA ASN A 84 -6.54 -12.14 21.31
C ASN A 84 -5.31 -11.81 20.43
N ASP A 85 -4.94 -12.69 19.50
CA ASP A 85 -3.82 -12.45 18.58
C ASP A 85 -4.31 -11.64 17.37
N SER A 86 -3.60 -10.56 17.03
CA SER A 86 -3.80 -9.80 15.80
C SER A 86 -2.46 -9.38 15.21
N TYR A 87 -2.19 -9.80 13.97
CA TYR A 87 -0.97 -9.45 13.25
C TYR A 87 -1.28 -8.80 11.91
N ALA A 88 -0.51 -7.77 11.57
CA ALA A 88 -0.54 -7.13 10.27
C ALA A 88 0.76 -7.43 9.54
N PHE A 89 0.64 -7.89 8.31
CA PHE A 89 1.77 -8.19 7.44
C PHE A 89 1.74 -7.28 6.23
N THR A 90 2.92 -6.88 5.75
CA THR A 90 3.11 -6.13 4.52
C THR A 90 3.92 -6.97 3.54
N VAL A 91 3.35 -7.24 2.37
CA VAL A 91 4.01 -7.84 1.22
C VAL A 91 4.62 -6.73 0.38
N GLY A 92 5.92 -6.83 0.10
CA GLY A 92 6.62 -5.97 -0.87
C GLY A 92 7.47 -6.81 -1.82
N LYS A 93 7.88 -6.22 -2.96
CA LYS A 93 8.84 -6.86 -3.88
C LYS A 93 10.13 -7.25 -3.15
N LYS A 94 10.82 -8.31 -3.60
CA LYS A 94 12.11 -8.75 -3.04
C LYS A 94 13.05 -7.59 -2.72
N GLY A 95 13.66 -7.63 -1.54
CA GLY A 95 14.50 -6.54 -1.03
C GLY A 95 13.71 -5.44 -0.32
N TYR A 96 12.41 -5.64 -0.09
CA TYR A 96 11.58 -4.73 0.69
C TYR A 96 12.05 -4.64 2.14
N HIS A 97 12.56 -5.72 2.75
CA HIS A 97 13.16 -5.66 4.09
C HIS A 97 14.24 -4.57 4.19
N ASP A 98 15.20 -4.59 3.27
CA ASP A 98 16.33 -3.65 3.25
C ASP A 98 15.88 -2.21 2.97
N LYS A 99 14.90 -2.05 2.08
CA LYS A 99 14.27 -0.75 1.80
C LYS A 99 13.54 -0.21 3.02
N TYR A 100 12.75 -1.03 3.69
CA TYR A 100 12.02 -0.64 4.89
C TYR A 100 13.01 -0.27 6.01
N ARG A 101 14.05 -1.09 6.21
CA ARG A 101 15.12 -0.82 7.18
C ARG A 101 15.78 0.53 6.95
N THR A 102 16.11 0.87 5.70
CA THR A 102 16.85 2.09 5.39
C THR A 102 15.98 3.34 5.30
N ALA A 103 14.74 3.21 4.80
CA ALA A 103 13.87 4.35 4.53
C ALA A 103 12.86 4.66 5.64
N ALA A 104 12.39 3.63 6.36
CA ALA A 104 11.34 3.78 7.37
C ALA A 104 11.87 3.65 8.81
N VAL A 105 13.06 3.06 9.00
CA VAL A 105 13.64 2.82 10.31
C VAL A 105 14.95 3.58 10.44
N THR A 106 14.92 4.81 10.93
CA THR A 106 16.15 5.58 11.20
C THR A 106 17.07 4.78 12.11
N GLY A 107 18.29 4.49 11.65
CA GLY A 107 19.26 3.69 12.39
C GLY A 107 18.91 2.20 12.53
N GLY A 108 18.01 1.67 11.68
CA GLY A 108 17.60 0.27 11.71
C GLY A 108 18.77 -0.70 11.52
N ARG A 109 19.01 -1.58 12.49
CA ARG A 109 20.06 -2.61 12.42
C ARG A 109 19.45 -4.00 12.45
N GLU A 110 20.01 -4.91 11.66
CA GLU A 110 19.69 -6.33 11.79
C GLU A 110 20.27 -6.84 13.11
N VAL A 111 19.43 -7.53 13.89
CA VAL A 111 19.78 -7.97 15.25
C VAL A 111 19.74 -9.48 15.41
N ALA A 112 18.97 -10.18 14.56
CA ALA A 112 18.87 -11.63 14.61
C ALA A 112 18.28 -12.20 13.32
N LYS A 113 18.34 -13.53 13.21
CA LYS A 113 17.65 -14.31 12.18
C LYS A 113 16.97 -15.52 12.80
N THR A 114 15.94 -16.01 12.13
CA THR A 114 15.32 -17.30 12.40
C THR A 114 14.88 -17.93 11.08
N ASN A 115 14.25 -19.10 11.10
CA ASN A 115 13.73 -19.76 9.91
C ASN A 115 12.25 -20.11 10.08
N ALA A 116 11.47 -19.92 9.03
CA ALA A 116 10.08 -20.37 8.93
C ALA A 116 9.84 -20.92 7.52
N HIS A 117 9.09 -22.02 7.39
CA HIS A 117 8.79 -22.67 6.10
C HIS A 117 10.03 -22.91 5.21
N GLY A 118 11.17 -23.26 5.83
CA GLY A 118 12.42 -23.52 5.12
C GLY A 118 13.12 -22.28 4.54
N LYS A 119 12.69 -21.07 4.89
CA LYS A 119 13.31 -19.80 4.46
C LYS A 119 13.72 -18.97 5.67
N GLU A 120 14.71 -18.09 5.46
CA GLU A 120 15.14 -17.15 6.49
C GLU A 120 14.07 -16.10 6.79
N VAL A 121 13.96 -15.75 8.06
CA VAL A 121 13.22 -14.61 8.56
C VAL A 121 14.21 -13.69 9.26
N TRP A 122 14.42 -12.50 8.70
CA TRP A 122 15.40 -11.54 9.19
C TRP A 122 14.74 -10.58 10.16
N ILE A 123 15.40 -10.29 11.28
CA ILE A 123 14.87 -9.43 12.35
C ILE A 123 15.75 -8.20 12.45
N ALA A 124 15.12 -7.03 12.36
CA ALA A 124 15.78 -5.75 12.52
C ALA A 124 15.05 -4.90 13.56
N SER A 125 15.81 -4.06 14.26
CA SER A 125 15.31 -3.21 15.34
C SER A 125 15.67 -1.75 15.06
N ALA A 126 14.81 -0.84 15.48
CA ALA A 126 15.12 0.59 15.51
C ALA A 126 16.20 0.88 16.57
N GLU A 127 16.93 2.00 16.43
CA GLU A 127 18.12 2.32 17.23
C GLU A 127 17.88 2.37 18.76
N ALA A 128 16.63 2.58 19.21
CA ALA A 128 16.24 2.58 20.61
C ALA A 128 15.46 1.33 21.06
N GLY A 129 15.32 0.31 20.21
CA GLY A 129 14.61 -0.94 20.52
C GLY A 129 13.10 -0.79 20.79
N ALA A 130 12.53 0.41 20.63
CA ALA A 130 11.11 0.68 20.89
C ALA A 130 10.17 -0.16 20.01
N TRP A 131 10.62 -0.48 18.80
CA TRP A 131 9.93 -1.35 17.87
C TRP A 131 10.94 -2.06 16.98
N SER A 132 10.54 -3.23 16.51
CA SER A 132 11.31 -4.06 15.60
C SER A 132 10.41 -4.56 14.49
N PHE A 133 11.01 -5.11 13.45
CA PHE A 133 10.28 -5.78 12.40
C PHE A 133 11.02 -7.05 12.01
N ALA A 134 10.26 -8.03 11.57
CA ALA A 134 10.79 -9.25 11.02
C ALA A 134 10.27 -9.44 9.60
N SER A 135 11.08 -9.97 8.69
CA SER A 135 10.67 -10.23 7.32
C SER A 135 11.05 -11.63 6.87
N PHE A 136 10.05 -12.41 6.47
CA PHE A 136 10.24 -13.63 5.70
C PHE A 136 10.75 -13.28 4.30
N ARG A 137 11.85 -13.90 3.88
CA ARG A 137 12.54 -13.63 2.61
C ARG A 137 12.10 -14.66 1.56
N GLY A 138 11.13 -14.28 0.75
CA GLY A 138 10.66 -15.09 -0.38
C GLY A 138 11.58 -15.01 -1.60
N ASP A 139 11.19 -15.75 -2.63
CA ASP A 139 11.94 -15.81 -3.89
C ASP A 139 11.65 -14.58 -4.77
N TYR A 140 10.42 -14.05 -4.69
CA TYR A 140 9.91 -12.89 -5.43
C TYR A 140 9.49 -11.72 -4.52
N HIS A 141 9.03 -12.01 -3.31
CA HIS A 141 8.51 -11.01 -2.38
C HIS A 141 9.07 -11.19 -0.96
N ASP A 142 9.10 -10.11 -0.18
CA ASP A 142 9.28 -10.19 1.27
C ASP A 142 7.95 -9.98 1.98
N LEU A 143 7.74 -10.71 3.07
CA LEU A 143 6.60 -10.53 3.97
C LEU A 143 7.09 -9.97 5.30
N LEU A 144 6.72 -8.73 5.63
CA LEU A 144 7.18 -8.00 6.81
C LEU A 144 6.08 -7.90 7.86
N SER A 145 6.42 -8.10 9.13
CA SER A 145 5.57 -7.80 10.29
C SER A 145 6.32 -6.90 11.27
N ILE A 146 5.59 -6.01 11.95
CA ILE A 146 6.13 -5.11 12.99
C ILE A 146 5.80 -5.67 14.37
N PHE A 147 6.71 -5.45 15.32
CA PHE A 147 6.64 -5.90 16.70
C PHE A 147 6.91 -4.72 17.62
N GLY A 148 6.17 -4.64 18.73
CA GLY A 148 6.52 -3.75 19.84
C GLY A 148 7.73 -4.33 20.59
N GLY A 149 8.74 -3.49 20.83
CA GLY A 149 10.00 -3.96 21.43
C GLY A 149 10.86 -4.81 20.49
N THR A 150 11.79 -5.56 21.09
CA THR A 150 12.67 -6.51 20.37
C THR A 150 12.19 -7.94 20.60
N PRO A 151 11.51 -8.58 19.64
CA PRO A 151 11.00 -9.93 19.80
C PRO A 151 12.14 -10.95 19.79
N SER A 152 11.98 -12.06 20.50
CA SER A 152 12.93 -13.17 20.40
C SER A 152 12.82 -13.87 19.04
N PRO A 153 13.88 -14.51 18.53
CA PRO A 153 13.82 -15.30 17.31
C PRO A 153 12.76 -16.42 17.35
N GLY A 154 12.51 -17.00 18.52
CA GLY A 154 11.46 -18.00 18.74
C GLY A 154 10.05 -17.41 18.65
N GLN A 155 9.83 -16.21 19.19
CA GLN A 155 8.55 -15.51 19.06
C GLN A 155 8.26 -15.17 17.60
N VAL A 156 9.25 -14.64 16.87
CA VAL A 156 9.13 -14.36 15.43
C VAL A 156 8.81 -15.63 14.67
N LYS A 157 9.55 -16.72 14.91
CA LYS A 157 9.30 -18.02 14.28
C LYS A 157 7.87 -18.50 14.50
N SER A 158 7.39 -18.46 15.75
CA SER A 158 6.03 -18.88 16.11
C SER A 158 4.95 -18.10 15.35
N VAL A 159 5.15 -16.81 15.08
CA VAL A 159 4.23 -16.01 14.27
C VAL A 159 4.22 -16.47 12.81
N TYR A 160 5.39 -16.65 12.19
CA TYR A 160 5.46 -17.05 10.78
C TYR A 160 5.04 -18.51 10.56
N ASP A 161 5.30 -19.42 11.51
CA ASP A 161 4.86 -20.82 11.44
C ASP A 161 3.33 -20.96 11.42
N LYS A 162 2.60 -19.96 11.95
CA LYS A 162 1.12 -19.93 11.91
C LYS A 162 0.57 -19.57 10.52
N LEU A 163 1.42 -19.26 9.54
CA LEU A 163 1.01 -18.82 8.21
C LEU A 163 1.15 -19.95 7.18
N THR A 164 0.32 -19.90 6.14
CA THR A 164 0.59 -20.51 4.85
C THR A 164 0.99 -19.40 3.89
N ILE A 165 2.21 -19.47 3.35
CA ILE A 165 2.78 -18.46 2.47
C ILE A 165 3.05 -19.13 1.11
N VAL A 166 2.47 -18.58 0.05
CA VAL A 166 2.77 -19.00 -1.33
C VAL A 166 3.30 -17.78 -2.06
N ASP A 167 4.55 -17.84 -2.49
CA ASP A 167 5.23 -16.77 -3.21
C ASP A 167 5.38 -17.12 -4.69
N SER A 168 5.00 -16.20 -5.57
CA SER A 168 5.03 -16.36 -7.02
C SER A 168 5.42 -15.06 -7.71
N PRO A 169 5.80 -15.08 -9.00
CA PRO A 169 6.10 -13.84 -9.74
C PRO A 169 4.94 -12.84 -9.75
N GLY A 170 3.69 -13.31 -9.72
CA GLY A 170 2.49 -12.46 -9.78
C GLY A 170 2.05 -11.88 -8.43
N GLY A 171 2.69 -12.28 -7.33
CA GLY A 171 2.37 -11.85 -5.98
C GLY A 171 2.58 -12.96 -4.95
N MET A 172 2.45 -12.58 -3.68
CA MET A 172 2.51 -13.48 -2.54
C MET A 172 1.15 -13.56 -1.86
N THR A 173 0.66 -14.78 -1.66
CA THR A 173 -0.54 -15.05 -0.87
C THR A 173 -0.16 -15.43 0.55
N VAL A 174 -0.96 -15.00 1.52
CA VAL A 174 -0.69 -15.16 2.95
C VAL A 174 -2.01 -15.47 3.65
N ASN A 175 -2.10 -16.67 4.21
CA ASN A 175 -3.27 -17.15 4.94
C ASN A 175 -2.85 -17.70 6.31
N GLY A 176 -3.80 -17.86 7.22
CA GLY A 176 -3.58 -18.68 8.41
C GLY A 176 -3.40 -20.15 8.01
N ALA A 177 -2.46 -20.85 8.63
CA ALA A 177 -2.32 -22.28 8.44
C ALA A 177 -3.60 -22.98 8.90
N ARG A 178 -4.00 -24.08 8.24
CA ARG A 178 -5.26 -24.81 8.55
C ARG A 178 -5.37 -25.29 10.00
N SER A 179 -4.23 -25.53 10.66
CA SER A 179 -4.14 -25.91 12.06
C SER A 179 -4.32 -24.73 13.03
N THR A 180 -4.44 -23.51 12.51
CA THR A 180 -4.60 -22.27 13.28
C THR A 180 -5.99 -21.70 13.07
N LEU A 181 -6.48 -20.95 14.06
CA LEU A 181 -7.74 -20.20 13.94
C LEU A 181 -7.53 -18.80 13.35
N TRP A 182 -6.41 -18.56 12.66
CA TRP A 182 -6.07 -17.26 12.09
C TRP A 182 -6.89 -17.01 10.83
N THR A 183 -7.79 -16.04 10.90
CA THR A 183 -8.63 -15.61 9.79
C THR A 183 -8.19 -14.24 9.28
N ILE A 184 -8.24 -14.04 7.97
CA ILE A 184 -8.02 -12.72 7.37
C ILE A 184 -9.23 -11.84 7.69
N VAL A 185 -8.98 -10.68 8.29
CA VAL A 185 -10.03 -9.69 8.63
C VAL A 185 -10.02 -8.49 7.72
N SER A 186 -8.90 -8.23 7.05
CA SER A 186 -8.80 -7.16 6.06
C SER A 186 -7.56 -7.37 5.21
N HIS A 187 -7.65 -6.93 3.96
CA HIS A 187 -6.47 -6.74 3.12
C HIS A 187 -6.57 -5.42 2.35
N THR A 188 -5.42 -4.89 1.96
CA THR A 188 -5.35 -3.65 1.19
C THR A 188 -4.17 -3.70 0.24
N THR A 189 -4.34 -3.20 -0.98
CA THR A 189 -3.26 -3.02 -1.95
C THR A 189 -3.09 -1.52 -2.22
N LEU A 190 -1.89 -1.01 -2.00
CA LEU A 190 -1.50 0.35 -2.36
C LEU A 190 -0.67 0.28 -3.64
N VAL A 191 -1.17 0.88 -4.72
CA VAL A 191 -0.46 1.03 -5.99
C VAL A 191 -0.01 2.47 -6.12
N THR A 192 1.30 2.69 -6.23
CA THR A 192 1.91 3.97 -6.54
C THR A 192 2.06 4.08 -8.05
N VAL A 193 1.48 5.12 -8.63
CA VAL A 193 1.52 5.46 -10.04
C VAL A 193 2.47 6.65 -10.21
N PRO A 194 3.71 6.42 -10.67
CA PRO A 194 4.71 7.47 -10.77
C PRO A 194 4.22 8.67 -11.60
N GLY A 195 4.35 9.86 -11.03
CA GLY A 195 3.88 11.10 -11.64
C GLY A 195 2.41 11.43 -11.41
N TYR A 196 1.60 10.54 -10.85
CA TYR A 196 0.15 10.78 -10.67
C TYR A 196 -0.28 10.71 -9.20
N GLY A 197 0.03 9.62 -8.50
CA GLY A 197 -0.44 9.45 -7.13
C GLY A 197 -0.45 8.01 -6.65
N HIS A 198 -1.34 7.73 -5.70
CA HIS A 198 -1.51 6.42 -5.09
C HIS A 198 -2.97 5.98 -5.17
N ILE A 199 -3.19 4.71 -5.48
CA ILE A 199 -4.49 4.05 -5.51
C ILE A 199 -4.49 2.99 -4.41
N LEU A 200 -5.41 3.13 -3.46
CA LEU A 200 -5.60 2.23 -2.34
C LEU A 200 -6.87 1.41 -2.57
N VAL A 201 -6.69 0.11 -2.83
CA VAL A 201 -7.80 -0.83 -3.03
C VAL A 201 -7.92 -1.72 -1.79
N GLY A 202 -9.04 -1.61 -1.08
CA GLY A 202 -9.33 -2.45 0.08
C GLY A 202 -10.06 -3.74 -0.29
N ASP A 203 -10.30 -4.58 0.72
CA ASP A 203 -11.28 -5.66 0.62
C ASP A 203 -12.69 -5.13 0.31
N HIS A 204 -13.55 -6.02 -0.19
CA HIS A 204 -14.89 -5.67 -0.68
C HIS A 204 -15.80 -5.06 0.40
N ASP A 205 -15.72 -5.54 1.65
CA ASP A 205 -16.57 -5.03 2.72
C ASP A 205 -16.14 -3.63 3.16
N ARG A 206 -14.83 -3.38 3.21
CA ARG A 206 -14.26 -2.05 3.43
C ARG A 206 -14.56 -1.11 2.26
N ALA A 207 -14.45 -1.59 1.03
CA ALA A 207 -14.79 -0.84 -0.18
C ALA A 207 -16.25 -0.33 -0.13
N LYS A 208 -17.19 -1.18 0.27
CA LYS A 208 -18.60 -0.76 0.46
C LYS A 208 -18.77 0.30 1.55
N ALA A 209 -18.06 0.17 2.66
CA ALA A 209 -18.13 1.12 3.77
C ALA A 209 -17.58 2.52 3.40
N MET A 210 -16.73 2.61 2.38
CA MET A 210 -16.17 3.87 1.88
C MET A 210 -17.14 4.67 1.01
N LEU A 211 -18.17 4.02 0.44
CA LEU A 211 -19.08 4.68 -0.49
C LEU A 211 -19.96 5.71 0.23
N PRO A 212 -19.92 6.99 -0.18
CA PRO A 212 -20.86 7.98 0.34
C PRO A 212 -22.30 7.63 -0.03
N LYS A 213 -23.26 8.02 0.82
CA LYS A 213 -24.70 7.75 0.62
C LYS A 213 -25.37 8.63 -0.45
N TYR A 214 -24.60 9.44 -1.17
CA TYR A 214 -25.09 10.38 -2.17
C TYR A 214 -24.34 10.13 -3.48
N ALA A 215 -24.97 10.48 -4.62
CA ALA A 215 -24.39 10.28 -5.94
C ALA A 215 -23.06 11.04 -6.10
N GLY A 216 -22.11 10.42 -6.79
CA GLY A 216 -20.81 11.00 -7.09
C GLY A 216 -20.83 11.78 -8.40
N GLN A 217 -19.68 12.34 -8.76
CA GLN A 217 -19.48 12.83 -10.12
C GLN A 217 -19.30 11.63 -11.05
N ARG A 218 -20.03 11.58 -12.17
CA ARG A 218 -19.88 10.50 -13.15
C ARG A 218 -18.49 10.51 -13.79
N THR A 219 -17.94 9.31 -13.98
CA THR A 219 -16.67 9.04 -14.67
C THR A 219 -16.90 8.12 -15.86
N THR A 220 -15.83 7.74 -16.57
CA THR A 220 -15.91 6.77 -17.68
C THR A 220 -16.37 5.38 -17.20
N HIS A 221 -16.08 5.03 -15.94
CA HIS A 221 -16.25 3.66 -15.42
C HIS A 221 -17.15 3.57 -14.19
N GLY A 222 -17.69 4.68 -13.70
CA GLY A 222 -18.58 4.72 -12.54
C GLY A 222 -18.71 6.12 -11.97
N GLU A 223 -18.35 6.28 -10.69
CA GLU A 223 -18.52 7.52 -9.94
C GLU A 223 -17.27 7.87 -9.13
N ILE A 224 -17.05 9.16 -8.90
CA ILE A 224 -15.99 9.68 -8.05
C ILE A 224 -16.53 10.67 -7.04
N TRP A 225 -16.06 10.58 -5.79
CA TRP A 225 -16.33 11.53 -4.73
C TRP A 225 -15.04 12.17 -4.27
N ARG A 226 -15.10 13.47 -3.98
CA ARG A 226 -13.97 14.24 -3.47
C ARG A 226 -14.12 14.41 -1.97
N VAL A 227 -13.07 14.10 -1.22
CA VAL A 227 -13.02 14.19 0.24
C VAL A 227 -11.87 15.12 0.64
N PRO A 228 -12.12 16.22 1.37
CA PRO A 228 -11.05 17.12 1.80
C PRO A 228 -10.14 16.43 2.83
N LEU A 229 -8.82 16.58 2.66
CA LEU A 229 -7.85 16.09 3.63
C LEU A 229 -7.78 17.04 4.83
N THR A 230 -7.99 16.52 6.04
CA THR A 230 -8.13 17.34 7.25
C THR A 230 -6.85 18.08 7.68
N ASP A 231 -5.69 17.69 7.14
CA ASP A 231 -4.39 18.29 7.43
C ASP A 231 -3.98 19.37 6.42
N ARG A 232 -4.88 19.76 5.51
CA ARG A 232 -4.64 20.82 4.52
C ARG A 232 -5.37 22.10 4.92
N THR A 233 -4.64 23.21 4.86
CA THR A 233 -5.16 24.56 5.14
C THR A 233 -5.84 25.19 3.92
N ALA A 234 -5.50 24.72 2.71
CA ALA A 234 -6.11 25.10 1.46
C ALA A 234 -6.64 23.85 0.75
N HIS A 235 -7.77 23.99 0.05
CA HIS A 235 -8.43 22.94 -0.72
C HIS A 235 -8.67 23.37 -2.16
N THR A 236 -7.63 23.91 -2.80
CA THR A 236 -7.75 24.53 -4.13
C THR A 236 -7.21 23.62 -5.23
N ARG A 237 -6.39 22.63 -4.89
CA ARG A 237 -5.75 21.73 -5.85
C ARG A 237 -6.23 20.29 -5.72
N PRO A 238 -6.07 19.46 -6.77
CA PRO A 238 -6.45 18.05 -6.68
C PRO A 238 -5.76 17.30 -5.54
N GLY A 239 -4.47 17.59 -5.30
CA GLY A 239 -3.67 16.99 -4.22
C GLY A 239 -4.06 17.39 -2.79
N ASP A 240 -4.99 18.34 -2.62
CA ASP A 240 -5.50 18.74 -1.30
C ASP A 240 -6.67 17.85 -0.82
N HIS A 241 -7.01 16.83 -1.61
CA HIS A 241 -8.14 15.96 -1.41
C HIS A 241 -7.72 14.49 -1.56
N SER A 242 -8.44 13.59 -0.90
CA SER A 242 -8.56 12.20 -1.35
C SER A 242 -9.80 12.03 -2.20
N TYR A 243 -9.81 10.99 -3.03
CA TYR A 243 -10.93 10.69 -3.90
C TYR A 243 -11.37 9.25 -3.67
N VAL A 244 -12.67 9.03 -3.53
CA VAL A 244 -13.23 7.68 -3.60
C VAL A 244 -13.62 7.46 -5.05
N VAL A 245 -13.04 6.46 -5.71
CA VAL A 245 -13.37 6.06 -7.08
C VAL A 245 -14.10 4.73 -7.01
N ALA A 246 -15.32 4.67 -7.53
CA ALA A 246 -16.08 3.44 -7.64
C ALA A 246 -16.33 3.10 -9.11
N SER A 247 -16.24 1.82 -9.41
CA SER A 247 -16.58 1.22 -10.70
C SER A 247 -17.29 -0.09 -10.48
N SER A 248 -17.80 -0.72 -11.54
CA SER A 248 -18.53 -1.99 -11.42
C SER A 248 -17.73 -3.13 -10.78
N GLY A 249 -16.39 -3.08 -10.85
CA GLY A 249 -15.51 -4.11 -10.31
C GLY A 249 -14.95 -3.81 -8.91
N GLY A 250 -15.10 -2.59 -8.38
CA GLY A 250 -14.60 -2.27 -7.04
C GLY A 250 -14.54 -0.78 -6.72
N VAL A 251 -14.06 -0.49 -5.52
CA VAL A 251 -13.88 0.85 -4.97
C VAL A 251 -12.44 1.03 -4.52
N ALA A 252 -11.87 2.21 -4.77
CA ALA A 252 -10.55 2.60 -4.31
C ALA A 252 -10.55 4.00 -3.70
N GLU A 253 -9.65 4.24 -2.75
CA GLU A 253 -9.23 5.59 -2.39
C GLU A 253 -8.07 6.01 -3.29
N VAL A 254 -8.09 7.22 -3.82
CA VAL A 254 -7.03 7.75 -4.66
C VAL A 254 -6.50 9.03 -4.03
N PHE A 255 -5.19 9.07 -3.85
CA PHE A 255 -4.45 10.23 -3.37
C PHE A 255 -3.63 10.76 -4.54
N VAL A 256 -3.91 11.98 -4.97
CA VAL A 256 -3.14 12.64 -6.03
C VAL A 256 -1.84 13.17 -5.43
N ALA A 257 -0.71 12.95 -6.11
CA ALA A 257 0.58 13.42 -5.62
C ALA A 257 0.61 14.97 -5.63
N PRO A 258 0.93 15.62 -4.50
CA PRO A 258 0.91 17.09 -4.40
C PRO A 258 1.98 17.76 -5.27
N TYR A 259 3.03 17.01 -5.66
CA TYR A 259 4.11 17.44 -6.53
C TYR A 259 4.20 16.57 -7.79
N SER A 260 3.04 16.24 -8.34
CA SER A 260 2.94 15.56 -9.63
C SER A 260 3.51 16.43 -10.75
N GLN A 261 4.15 15.78 -11.72
CA GLN A 261 4.61 16.43 -12.97
C GLN A 261 3.44 16.68 -13.93
N ALA A 262 2.30 16.03 -13.73
CA ALA A 262 1.07 16.28 -14.47
C ALA A 262 0.37 17.53 -13.92
N SER A 263 -0.22 18.31 -14.81
CA SER A 263 -1.06 19.45 -14.46
C SER A 263 -2.31 19.00 -13.68
N ASP A 264 -2.92 19.92 -12.93
CA ASP A 264 -4.15 19.65 -12.18
C ASP A 264 -5.28 19.13 -13.11
N ALA A 265 -5.34 19.60 -14.36
CA ALA A 265 -6.32 19.12 -15.36
C ALA A 265 -6.03 17.68 -15.82
N GLU A 266 -4.76 17.33 -16.03
CA GLU A 266 -4.34 15.96 -16.38
C GLU A 266 -4.61 15.00 -15.21
N GLN A 267 -4.34 15.41 -13.97
CA GLN A 267 -4.65 14.61 -12.77
C GLN A 267 -6.16 14.34 -12.64
N LEU A 268 -7.00 15.36 -12.84
CA LEU A 268 -8.45 15.19 -12.80
C LEU A 268 -8.96 14.32 -13.96
N THR A 269 -8.32 14.40 -15.12
CA THR A 269 -8.62 13.53 -16.27
C THR A 269 -8.23 12.08 -15.97
N TRP A 270 -7.04 11.86 -15.41
CA TRP A 270 -6.58 10.57 -14.94
C TRP A 270 -7.57 9.93 -13.97
N LEU A 271 -7.98 10.66 -12.93
CA LEU A 271 -8.96 10.20 -11.94
C LEU A 271 -10.28 9.70 -12.56
N LYS A 272 -10.75 10.38 -13.61
CA LYS A 272 -11.99 10.01 -14.33
C LYS A 272 -11.88 8.74 -15.17
N ASN A 273 -10.66 8.27 -15.44
CA ASN A 273 -10.41 7.10 -16.28
C ASN A 273 -9.88 5.90 -15.47
N ILE A 274 -9.76 6.01 -14.14
CA ILE A 274 -9.42 4.87 -13.30
C ILE A 274 -10.59 3.87 -13.29
N LYS A 275 -10.29 2.58 -13.48
CA LYS A 275 -11.22 1.47 -13.31
C LYS A 275 -10.64 0.43 -12.37
N ILE A 276 -11.43 -0.03 -11.41
CA ILE A 276 -11.09 -1.13 -10.50
C ILE A 276 -11.84 -2.39 -10.95
N GLY A 277 -11.14 -3.52 -11.05
CA GLY A 277 -11.74 -4.80 -11.44
C GLY A 277 -10.94 -6.01 -11.02
#